data_AF-A0A9N9CGR9-F1
#
_entry.id   AF-A0A9N9CGR9-F1
#
_cell.length_a   1.000
_cell.length_b   1.000
_cell.length_c   1.000
_cell.angle_alpha   90.00
_cell.angle_beta   90.00
_cell.angle_gamma   90.00
#
_symmetry.space_group_name_H-M   'P 1'
#
loop_
_entity.id
_entity.type
_entity.pdbx_description
1 polymer ?
#
loop_
_entity_poly.entity_id
_entity_poly.type
_entity_poly.pdbx_seq_one_letter_code
_entity_poly.pdbx_strand_id
1 'polypeptide(L)'
;MEANQQPVQVQRLIDKVGNELFRYINSPLNFILGCKLFYLLSLDSHSRAKWVIYKYGRAQALFHAVRLGPNFINVQVVKVILANGGILSRYFVQRLLMHFGRYDKKLIELKIAHNVGQIDPDRIRNFKEKIKSPWA
;
A
#
# COMPACT_ATOMS: atom_id res chain seq x y z
N MET A 1 46.17 17.79 1.46
CA MET A 1 45.07 17.66 2.44
C MET A 1 44.07 16.67 1.86
N GLU A 2 44.34 15.37 2.03
CA GLU A 2 43.41 14.32 1.63
C GLU A 2 42.36 14.20 2.75
N ALA A 3 41.13 14.62 2.46
CA ALA A 3 40.02 14.43 3.39
C ALA A 3 39.81 12.92 3.60
N ASN A 4 39.88 12.46 4.85
CA ASN A 4 39.78 11.06 5.23
C ASN A 4 38.44 10.45 4.73
N GLN A 5 38.52 9.70 3.62
CA GLN A 5 37.36 9.22 2.83
C GLN A 5 36.80 7.88 3.35
N GLN A 6 37.48 7.24 4.29
CA GLN A 6 37.12 5.94 4.87
C GLN A 6 35.77 5.90 5.62
N PRO A 7 35.41 6.85 6.52
CA PRO A 7 34.15 6.76 7.28
C PRO A 7 32.91 6.84 6.40
N VAL A 8 32.98 7.57 5.28
CA VAL A 8 31.85 7.73 4.34
C VAL A 8 31.58 6.42 3.58
N GLN A 9 32.62 5.67 3.24
CA GLN A 9 32.48 4.40 2.53
C GLN A 9 31.88 3.31 3.42
N VAL A 10 32.33 3.23 4.68
CA VAL A 10 31.78 2.27 5.66
C VAL A 10 30.30 2.52 5.91
N GLN A 11 29.90 3.79 6.09
CA GLN A 11 28.48 4.10 6.30
C GLN A 11 27.62 3.72 5.10
N ARG A 12 28.07 4.02 3.86
CA ARG A 12 27.35 3.60 2.65
C ARG A 12 27.19 2.09 2.55
N LEU A 13 28.19 1.33 2.97
CA LEU A 13 28.11 -0.13 3.00
C LEU A 13 27.07 -0.60 4.04
N ILE A 14 27.09 -0.02 5.25
CA ILE A 14 26.11 -0.31 6.30
C ILE A 14 24.69 -0.02 5.81
N ASP A 15 24.46 1.12 5.15
CA ASP A 15 23.15 1.48 4.64
C ASP A 15 22.67 0.53 3.54
N LYS A 16 23.58 0.10 2.65
CA LYS A 16 23.28 -0.86 1.57
C LYS A 16 22.94 -2.24 2.13
N VAL A 17 23.74 -2.76 3.06
CA VAL A 17 23.50 -4.06 3.70
C VAL A 17 22.23 -4.00 4.56
N GLY A 18 22.06 -2.92 5.33
CA GLY A 18 20.86 -2.69 6.15
C GLY A 18 19.58 -2.69 5.32
N ASN A 19 19.59 -2.01 4.17
CA ASN A 19 18.49 -2.04 3.20
C ASN A 19 18.17 -3.44 2.69
N GLU A 20 19.20 -4.18 2.28
CA GLU A 20 19.03 -5.55 1.80
C GLU A 20 18.58 -6.49 2.91
N LEU A 21 18.94 -6.28 4.18
CA LEU A 21 18.40 -7.06 5.29
C LEU A 21 16.95 -6.69 5.57
N PHE A 22 16.64 -5.39 5.61
CA PHE A 22 15.31 -4.88 5.96
C PHE A 22 14.21 -5.51 5.11
N ARG A 23 14.43 -5.69 3.81
CA ARG A 23 13.44 -6.30 2.90
C ARG A 23 13.04 -7.73 3.28
N TYR A 24 13.93 -8.52 3.89
CA TYR A 24 13.68 -9.93 4.26
C TYR A 24 13.07 -10.08 5.65
N ILE A 25 12.97 -9.00 6.43
CA ILE A 25 12.42 -9.07 7.77
C ILE A 25 10.89 -9.26 7.70
N ASN A 26 10.40 -10.37 8.27
CA ASN A 26 8.98 -10.67 8.31
C ASN A 26 8.17 -9.62 9.09
N SER A 27 8.65 -9.21 10.26
CA SER A 27 8.03 -8.18 11.09
C SER A 27 9.07 -7.14 11.53
N PRO A 28 9.14 -5.97 10.87
CA PRO A 28 10.20 -5.00 11.14
C PRO A 28 10.03 -4.27 12.47
N LEU A 29 8.87 -4.34 13.13
CA LEU A 29 8.56 -3.52 14.31
C LEU A 29 9.58 -3.67 15.45
N ASN A 30 9.95 -4.90 15.81
CA ASN A 30 10.91 -5.13 16.91
C ASN A 30 12.29 -4.53 16.58
N PHE A 31 12.73 -4.63 15.33
CA PHE A 31 13.99 -4.04 14.87
C PHE A 31 13.93 -2.52 14.82
N ILE A 32 12.81 -1.96 14.39
CA ILE A 32 12.58 -0.51 14.36
C ILE A 32 12.67 0.07 15.78
N LEU A 33 12.09 -0.62 16.77
CA LEU A 33 12.10 -0.17 18.16
C LEU A 33 13.48 -0.34 18.83
N GLY A 34 14.22 -1.40 18.48
CA GLY A 34 15.49 -1.73 19.13
C GLY A 34 16.75 -1.22 18.42
N CYS A 35 16.67 -0.79 17.16
CA CYS A 35 17.84 -0.48 16.35
C CYS A 35 17.67 0.82 15.54
N LYS A 36 18.55 1.79 15.78
CA LYS A 36 18.55 3.10 15.10
C LYS A 36 18.65 2.97 13.57
N LEU A 37 19.43 2.02 13.05
CA LEU A 37 19.56 1.79 11.60
C LEU A 37 18.20 1.39 11.01
N PHE A 38 17.53 0.40 11.61
CA PHE A 38 16.24 -0.07 11.12
C PHE A 38 15.12 0.96 11.33
N TYR A 39 15.20 1.76 12.39
CA TYR A 39 14.35 2.92 12.54
C TYR A 39 14.50 3.89 11.36
N LEU A 40 15.72 4.30 11.01
CA LEU A 40 15.97 5.20 9.87
C LEU A 40 15.51 4.59 8.54
N LEU A 41 15.78 3.31 8.30
CA LEU A 41 15.30 2.60 7.12
C LEU A 41 13.77 2.55 7.06
N SER A 42 13.07 2.44 8.21
CA SER A 42 11.61 2.44 8.23
C SER A 42 11.00 3.80 7.90
N LEU A 43 11.75 4.89 8.03
CA LEU A 43 11.31 6.22 7.61
C LEU A 43 11.53 6.44 6.10
N ASP A 44 12.51 5.75 5.52
CA ASP A 44 12.83 5.86 4.10
C ASP A 44 11.75 5.24 3.20
N SER A 45 11.38 5.99 2.16
CA SER A 45 10.32 5.58 1.23
C SER A 45 10.77 4.45 0.30
N HIS A 46 12.05 4.40 -0.06
CA HIS A 46 12.57 3.32 -0.91
C HIS A 46 12.61 1.99 -0.17
N SER A 47 13.08 2.00 1.07
CA SER A 47 13.11 0.86 1.98
C SER A 47 11.72 0.28 2.19
N ARG A 48 10.73 1.13 2.52
CA ARG A 48 9.32 0.75 2.67
C ARG A 48 8.74 0.13 1.41
N ALA A 49 8.95 0.77 0.26
CA ALA A 49 8.45 0.28 -1.02
C ALA A 49 9.06 -1.08 -1.41
N LYS A 50 10.37 -1.24 -1.26
CA LYS A 50 11.05 -2.52 -1.51
C LYS A 50 10.54 -3.62 -0.59
N TRP A 51 10.40 -3.34 0.70
CA TRP A 51 9.89 -4.31 1.67
C TRP A 51 8.48 -4.78 1.34
N VAL A 52 7.53 -3.87 1.04
CA VAL A 52 6.15 -4.27 0.74
C VAL A 52 6.03 -5.02 -0.59
N ILE A 53 6.82 -4.64 -1.60
CA ILE A 53 6.88 -5.37 -2.88
C ILE A 53 7.46 -6.77 -2.67
N TYR A 54 8.53 -6.89 -1.89
CA TYR A 54 9.14 -8.19 -1.62
C TYR A 54 8.20 -9.10 -0.85
N LYS A 55 7.53 -8.57 0.19
CA LYS A 55 6.67 -9.35 1.09
C LYS A 55 5.36 -9.83 0.45
N TYR A 56 4.72 -9.01 -0.37
CA TYR A 56 3.37 -9.30 -0.92
C TYR A 56 3.33 -9.45 -2.44
N GLY A 57 4.45 -9.18 -3.12
CA GLY A 57 4.51 -9.14 -4.57
C GLY A 57 3.97 -7.83 -5.17
N ARG A 58 4.37 -7.59 -6.42
CA ARG A 58 4.07 -6.35 -7.17
C ARG A 58 2.57 -6.06 -7.32
N ALA A 59 1.76 -7.10 -7.52
CA ALA A 59 0.32 -6.96 -7.77
C ALA A 59 -0.48 -6.53 -6.53
N GLN A 60 0.01 -6.87 -5.33
CA GLN A 60 -0.70 -6.63 -4.07
C GLN A 60 -0.03 -5.55 -3.21
N ALA A 61 1.17 -5.10 -3.59
CA ALA A 61 1.96 -4.11 -2.85
C ALA A 61 1.15 -2.86 -2.44
N LEU A 62 0.42 -2.25 -3.37
CA LEU A 62 -0.38 -1.05 -3.08
C LEU A 62 -1.54 -1.32 -2.13
N PHE A 63 -2.23 -2.46 -2.30
CA PHE A 63 -3.31 -2.87 -1.41
C PHE A 63 -2.79 -3.05 0.03
N HIS A 64 -1.69 -3.77 0.21
CA HIS A 64 -1.12 -3.97 1.54
C HIS A 64 -0.49 -2.69 2.10
N ALA A 65 0.10 -1.82 1.28
CA ALA A 65 0.60 -0.53 1.74
C ALA A 65 -0.52 0.33 2.35
N VAL A 66 -1.69 0.40 1.70
CA VAL A 66 -2.87 1.09 2.26
C VAL A 66 -3.35 0.40 3.54
N ARG A 67 -3.41 -0.94 3.55
CA ARG A 67 -3.84 -1.72 4.72
C ARG A 67 -2.94 -1.52 5.95
N LEU A 68 -1.65 -1.27 5.74
CA LEU A 68 -0.69 -0.98 6.82
C LEU A 68 -0.88 0.41 7.44
N GLY A 69 -1.72 1.26 6.84
CA GLY A 69 -2.18 2.51 7.43
C GLY A 69 -1.29 3.72 7.13
N PRO A 70 -1.71 4.91 7.61
CA PRO A 70 -1.11 6.20 7.25
C PRO A 70 0.35 6.35 7.70
N ASN A 71 0.75 5.65 8.76
CA ASN A 71 2.14 5.63 9.21
C ASN A 71 3.07 4.93 8.20
N PHE A 72 2.53 4.01 7.38
CA PHE A 72 3.28 3.26 6.39
C PHE A 72 3.14 3.80 4.97
N ILE A 73 2.03 4.40 4.58
CA ILE A 73 1.81 4.86 3.20
C ILE A 73 1.82 6.39 3.10
N ASN A 74 2.58 6.90 2.13
CA ASN A 74 2.56 8.30 1.73
C ASN A 74 2.77 8.41 0.22
N VAL A 75 2.65 9.62 -0.33
CA VAL A 75 2.79 9.88 -1.78
C VAL A 75 4.13 9.37 -2.32
N GLN A 76 5.22 9.52 -1.56
CA GLN A 76 6.55 9.08 -2.00
C GLN A 76 6.64 7.57 -2.09
N VAL A 77 6.13 6.84 -1.10
CA VAL A 77 6.07 5.37 -1.16
C VAL A 77 5.22 4.88 -2.32
N VAL A 78 4.08 5.50 -2.58
CA VAL A 78 3.27 5.14 -3.76
C VAL A 78 4.05 5.33 -5.05
N LYS A 79 4.73 6.48 -5.22
CA LYS A 79 5.57 6.75 -6.39
C LYS A 79 6.67 5.70 -6.56
N VAL A 80 7.37 5.36 -5.46
CA VAL A 80 8.45 4.36 -5.52
C VAL A 80 7.89 2.97 -5.80
N ILE A 81 6.75 2.58 -5.23
CA ILE A 81 6.10 1.29 -5.53
C ILE A 81 5.80 1.19 -7.03
N LEU A 82 5.19 2.22 -7.61
CA LEU A 82 4.88 2.26 -9.04
C LEU A 82 6.14 2.22 -9.91
N ALA A 83 7.17 2.99 -9.55
CA ALA A 83 8.45 2.99 -10.25
C ALA A 83 9.17 1.63 -10.20
N ASN A 84 8.89 0.80 -9.18
CA ASN A 84 9.44 -0.55 -9.03
C ASN A 84 8.50 -1.66 -9.55
N GLY A 85 7.56 -1.29 -10.43
CA GLY A 85 6.66 -2.23 -11.10
C GLY A 85 5.47 -2.68 -10.27
N GLY A 86 5.15 -1.97 -9.18
CA GLY A 86 3.89 -2.17 -8.45
C GLY A 86 2.69 -1.90 -9.35
N ILE A 87 1.66 -2.74 -9.24
CA ILE A 87 0.51 -2.71 -10.17
C ILE A 87 -0.71 -2.14 -9.45
N LEU A 88 -1.40 -1.22 -10.13
CA LEU A 88 -2.77 -0.83 -9.78
C LEU A 88 -3.74 -1.93 -10.21
N SER A 89 -3.80 -3.00 -9.41
CA SER A 89 -4.68 -4.13 -9.73
C SER A 89 -6.14 -3.68 -9.79
N ARG A 90 -6.92 -4.31 -10.68
CA ARG A 90 -8.37 -4.08 -10.79
C ARG A 90 -9.05 -4.12 -9.43
N TYR A 91 -8.68 -5.10 -8.61
CA TYR A 91 -9.21 -5.26 -7.26
C TYR A 91 -8.86 -4.07 -6.35
N PHE A 92 -7.61 -3.58 -6.40
CA PHE A 92 -7.21 -2.41 -5.63
C PHE A 92 -8.00 -1.16 -6.03
N VAL A 93 -8.15 -0.91 -7.33
CA VAL A 93 -8.94 0.22 -7.84
C VAL A 93 -10.41 0.09 -7.43
N GLN A 94 -10.99 -1.10 -7.50
CA GLN A 94 -12.35 -1.35 -7.03
C GLN A 94 -12.50 -1.00 -5.54
N ARG A 95 -11.56 -1.41 -4.70
CA ARG A 95 -11.58 -1.07 -3.26
C ARG A 95 -11.47 0.44 -3.05
N LEU A 96 -10.59 1.12 -3.78
CA LEU A 96 -10.50 2.59 -3.72
C LEU A 96 -11.81 3.26 -4.13
N LEU A 97 -12.43 2.83 -5.23
CA LEU A 97 -13.70 3.38 -5.70
C LEU A 97 -14.83 3.10 -4.71
N MET A 98 -14.85 1.95 -4.06
CA MET A 98 -15.83 1.65 -3.02
C MET A 98 -15.70 2.55 -1.79
N HIS A 99 -14.48 2.95 -1.43
CA HIS A 99 -14.22 3.76 -0.24
C HIS A 99 -14.23 5.27 -0.49
N PHE A 100 -13.77 5.73 -1.66
CA PHE A 100 -13.59 7.14 -1.99
C PHE A 100 -14.38 7.61 -3.21
N GLY A 101 -14.90 6.68 -4.01
CA GLY A 101 -15.68 7.00 -5.19
C GLY A 101 -17.04 7.58 -4.81
N ARG A 102 -17.46 8.61 -5.54
CA ARG A 102 -18.85 9.06 -5.50
C ARG A 102 -19.67 8.08 -6.33
N TYR A 103 -20.67 7.48 -5.70
CA TYR A 103 -21.63 6.66 -6.41
C TYR A 103 -22.51 7.55 -7.29
N ASP A 104 -22.46 7.33 -8.60
CA ASP A 104 -23.43 7.92 -9.52
C ASP A 104 -24.76 7.18 -9.39
N LYS A 105 -25.75 7.86 -8.80
CA LYS A 105 -27.10 7.34 -8.60
C LYS A 105 -27.74 6.88 -9.92
N LYS A 106 -27.52 7.62 -11.01
CA LYS A 106 -28.09 7.32 -12.33
C LYS A 106 -27.50 6.04 -12.90
N LEU A 107 -26.21 5.81 -12.67
CA LEU A 107 -25.53 4.59 -13.09
C LEU A 107 -25.98 3.37 -12.27
N ILE A 108 -26.27 3.55 -10.97
CA ILE A 108 -26.86 2.52 -10.12
C ILE A 108 -28.27 2.18 -10.61
N GLU A 109 -29.11 3.17 -10.88
CA GLU A 109 -30.46 2.99 -11.40
C GLU A 109 -30.46 2.27 -12.75
N LEU A 110 -29.57 2.67 -13.68
CA LEU A 110 -29.38 1.99 -14.97
C LEU A 110 -28.92 0.54 -14.79
N LYS A 111 -27.98 0.28 -13.86
CA LYS A 111 -27.54 -1.08 -13.54
C LYS A 111 -28.68 -1.93 -12.99
N ILE A 112 -29.52 -1.37 -12.11
CA ILE A 112 -30.70 -2.07 -11.59
C ILE A 112 -31.64 -2.36 -12.75
N ALA A 113 -32.03 -1.34 -13.52
CA ALA A 113 -32.99 -1.43 -14.63
C ALA A 113 -32.57 -2.41 -15.74
N HIS A 114 -31.27 -2.51 -16.05
CA HIS A 114 -30.77 -3.42 -17.09
C HIS A 114 -30.51 -4.85 -16.59
N ASN A 115 -30.38 -5.06 -15.27
CA ASN A 115 -30.17 -6.39 -14.68
C ASN A 115 -31.45 -6.97 -14.02
N VAL A 116 -32.62 -6.35 -14.21
CA VAL A 116 -33.90 -6.79 -13.58
C VAL A 116 -34.28 -8.22 -13.96
N GLY A 117 -33.75 -8.80 -15.04
CA GLY A 117 -33.93 -10.21 -15.38
C GLY A 117 -33.14 -11.21 -14.51
N GLN A 118 -32.25 -10.75 -13.63
CA GLN A 118 -31.26 -11.60 -12.92
C GLN A 118 -31.04 -11.21 -11.44
N ILE A 119 -31.72 -10.19 -10.89
CA ILE A 119 -31.44 -9.69 -9.54
C ILE A 119 -32.60 -9.97 -8.58
N ASP A 120 -32.30 -10.83 -7.62
CA ASP A 120 -33.08 -11.08 -6.40
C ASP A 120 -33.36 -9.76 -5.62
N PRO A 121 -34.62 -9.46 -5.26
CA PRO A 121 -34.98 -8.27 -4.48
C PRO A 121 -34.18 -8.10 -3.18
N ASP A 122 -33.70 -9.18 -2.55
CA ASP A 122 -32.86 -9.10 -1.35
C ASP A 122 -31.47 -8.52 -1.62
N ARG A 123 -30.92 -8.71 -2.83
CA ARG A 123 -29.67 -8.06 -3.24
C ARG A 123 -29.83 -6.56 -3.38
N ILE A 124 -30.99 -6.07 -3.83
CA ILE A 124 -31.28 -4.64 -4.00
C ILE A 124 -31.35 -3.97 -2.62
N ARG A 125 -32.00 -4.61 -1.64
CA ARG A 125 -32.11 -4.11 -0.27
C ARG A 125 -30.74 -4.01 0.41
N ASN A 126 -29.94 -5.07 0.33
CA ASN A 126 -28.57 -5.12 0.87
C ASN A 126 -27.64 -4.07 0.25
N PHE A 127 -27.80 -3.74 -1.03
CA PHE A 127 -27.00 -2.69 -1.69
C PHE A 127 -27.37 -1.29 -1.17
N LYS A 128 -28.67 -1.02 -1.00
CA LYS A 128 -29.15 0.26 -0.42
C LYS A 128 -28.71 0.42 1.04
N GLU A 129 -28.70 -0.65 1.83
CA GLU A 129 -28.21 -0.66 3.21
C GLU A 129 -26.69 -0.44 3.28
N LYS A 130 -25.90 -1.04 2.37
CA LYS A 130 -24.44 -0.81 2.28
C LYS A 130 -24.07 0.62 1.92
N ILE A 131 -24.89 1.32 1.14
CA ILE A 131 -24.68 2.74 0.81
C ILE A 131 -24.98 3.64 2.03
N LYS A 132 -25.85 3.20 2.94
CA LYS A 132 -26.21 3.95 4.16
C LYS A 132 -25.26 3.72 5.34
N SER A 133 -24.58 2.58 5.40
CA SER A 133 -23.63 2.29 6.48
C SER A 133 -22.25 2.89 6.19
N PRO A 134 -21.72 3.77 7.05
CA PRO A 134 -20.33 4.16 7.01
C PRO A 134 -19.53 3.02 7.64
N TRP A 135 -19.05 2.07 6.84
CA TRP A 135 -18.38 0.89 7.40
C TRP A 135 -17.02 1.24 8.02
N ALA A 136 -17.05 1.53 9.33
CA ALA A 136 -16.42 0.69 10.34
C ALA A 136 -17.45 -0.33 10.87
#